data_AF-A0A945JUR6-F1
#
_entry.id   AF-A0A945JUR6-F1
#
_cell.length_a   1.000
_cell.length_b   1.000
_cell.length_c   1.000
_cell.angle_alpha   90.00
_cell.angle_beta   90.00
_cell.angle_gamma   90.00
#
_symmetry.space_group_name_H-M   'P 1'
#
loop_
_entity.id
_entity.type
_entity.pdbx_description
1 polymer ?
#
loop_
_entity_poly.entity_id
_entity_poly.type
_entity_poly.pdbx_seq_one_letter_code
_entity_poly.pdbx_strand_id
1 'polypeptide(L)'
;MIGHKMKTPLLATVAACAMVMGIGIQSASAAGIEDSWNLNLTVANGVMHSGGGSFSGMTDLNFIDNAVLNGESIVTQTISGGVAVGNPFVDNGFLRIIGTNREAGAPLPAFFPTIFALGGAMGPSDLYFTFSGLTGTLNLNETITFDPNIGTIKLWLDSDTDADPTTGDVLELAEFDIVAPSGGSDLNFFGGGGQNATIDVTLMQISGLAGLFTDMNGVELMPGDIDVLHLGNFNALETGRTTVVDMFGNGFSDLEVDNAGQYNIRTIPEASSMAAFGFGLVGLMGMVSRRRRKAA
;
A
#
# COMPACT_ATOMS: atom_id res chain seq x y z
N MET A 1 -68.65 -5.80 32.45
CA MET A 1 -67.84 -4.72 33.06
C MET A 1 -66.48 -5.29 33.45
N ILE A 2 -65.54 -5.36 32.50
CA ILE A 2 -64.14 -5.68 32.76
C ILE A 2 -63.34 -4.77 31.81
N GLY A 3 -62.68 -3.78 32.39
CA GLY A 3 -61.79 -2.88 31.67
C GLY A 3 -60.45 -3.54 31.49
N HIS A 4 -60.01 -3.64 30.24
CA HIS A 4 -58.60 -3.87 29.91
C HIS A 4 -58.07 -2.70 29.09
N LYS A 5 -57.16 -1.97 29.73
CA LYS A 5 -56.29 -0.97 29.12
C LYS A 5 -55.34 -1.68 28.18
N MET A 6 -55.51 -1.54 26.87
CA MET A 6 -54.38 -1.77 25.96
C MET A 6 -53.53 -0.50 25.93
N LYS A 7 -52.44 -0.55 26.69
CA LYS A 7 -51.27 0.29 26.50
C LYS A 7 -50.64 -0.10 25.15
N THR A 8 -50.46 0.89 24.29
CA THR A 8 -49.33 1.10 23.38
C THR A 8 -48.51 -0.13 22.95
N PRO A 9 -48.51 -0.43 21.63
CA PRO A 9 -47.28 -0.84 20.96
C PRO A 9 -47.10 -0.03 19.68
N LEU A 10 -46.86 1.28 19.83
CA LEU A 10 -46.40 2.14 18.72
C LEU A 10 -45.06 2.82 19.03
N LEU A 11 -44.46 2.52 20.19
CA LEU A 11 -43.17 3.05 20.61
C LEU A 11 -42.01 2.03 20.53
N ALA A 12 -42.27 0.77 20.19
CA ALA A 12 -41.23 -0.26 20.14
C ALA A 12 -40.55 -0.38 18.76
N THR A 13 -41.14 0.17 17.69
CA THR A 13 -40.58 0.06 16.33
C THR A 13 -39.77 1.28 15.90
N VAL A 14 -39.84 2.40 16.64
CA VAL A 14 -39.02 3.59 16.35
C VAL A 14 -37.69 3.58 17.13
N ALA A 15 -37.54 2.74 18.15
CA ALA A 15 -36.30 2.63 18.92
C ALA A 15 -35.25 1.69 18.29
N ALA A 16 -35.61 0.86 17.30
CA ALA A 16 -34.67 -0.02 16.61
C ALA A 16 -33.95 0.66 15.42
N CYS A 17 -34.46 1.79 14.92
CA CYS A 17 -33.84 2.53 13.81
C CYS A 17 -32.98 3.73 14.26
N ALA A 18 -32.85 3.98 15.57
CA ALA A 18 -32.09 5.11 16.12
C ALA A 18 -30.83 4.69 16.92
N MET A 19 -30.53 3.39 17.03
CA MET A 19 -29.37 2.86 17.76
C MET A 19 -28.27 2.26 16.86
N VAL A 20 -28.23 2.65 15.57
CA VAL A 20 -27.08 2.40 14.66
C VAL A 20 -26.66 3.71 13.97
N MET A 21 -26.68 4.81 14.71
CA MET A 21 -26.19 6.14 14.26
C MET A 21 -25.23 6.75 15.30
N GLY A 22 -24.52 5.89 16.04
CA GLY A 22 -23.61 6.27 17.11
C GLY A 22 -22.22 5.63 17.03
N ILE A 23 -21.86 5.03 15.89
CA ILE A 23 -20.44 4.91 15.57
C ILE A 23 -20.04 6.34 15.21
N GLY A 24 -19.24 6.94 16.07
CA GLY A 24 -18.82 8.32 15.93
C GLY A 24 -18.46 8.61 14.49
N ILE A 25 -18.97 9.72 13.98
CA ILE A 25 -18.25 10.46 12.95
C ILE A 25 -16.91 10.76 13.62
N GLN A 26 -15.94 9.86 13.45
CA GLN A 26 -14.55 10.17 13.72
C GLN A 26 -14.30 11.36 12.83
N SER A 27 -14.12 12.53 13.46
CA SER A 27 -13.58 13.69 12.80
C SER A 27 -12.39 13.17 12.00
N ALA A 28 -12.45 13.23 10.67
CA ALA A 28 -11.37 12.74 9.83
C ALA A 28 -10.09 13.44 10.27
N SER A 29 -9.21 12.72 10.98
CA SER A 29 -7.80 13.10 10.96
C SER A 29 -7.41 13.04 9.50
N ALA A 30 -6.84 14.13 9.00
CA ALA A 30 -6.25 14.10 7.68
C ALA A 30 -5.05 13.16 7.79
N ALA A 31 -5.24 11.88 7.48
CA ALA A 31 -4.14 10.94 7.39
C ALA A 31 -3.17 11.50 6.34
N GLY A 32 -1.93 11.75 6.79
CA GLY A 32 -0.90 12.44 6.03
C GLY A 32 0.02 11.42 5.38
N ILE A 33 0.49 11.72 4.16
CA ILE A 33 1.66 11.02 3.63
C ILE A 33 2.81 11.33 4.60
N GLU A 34 3.47 10.28 5.05
CA GLU A 34 4.64 10.40 5.91
C GLU A 34 5.73 11.10 5.11
N ASP A 35 6.10 12.26 5.59
CA ASP A 35 7.18 13.05 5.05
C ASP A 35 8.46 12.66 5.81
N SER A 36 9.56 12.49 5.08
CA SER A 36 10.89 12.25 5.64
C SER A 36 11.07 10.91 6.36
N TRP A 37 10.41 9.85 5.90
CA TRP A 37 10.64 8.49 6.41
C TRP A 37 12.02 7.96 6.02
N ASN A 38 12.49 6.90 6.68
CA ASN A 38 13.78 6.27 6.41
C ASN A 38 13.60 4.79 6.05
N LEU A 39 14.47 4.30 5.16
CA LEU A 39 14.67 2.89 4.86
C LEU A 39 16.03 2.45 5.39
N ASN A 40 16.05 1.70 6.49
CA ASN A 40 17.27 1.34 7.19
C ASN A 40 17.83 0.00 6.72
N LEU A 41 18.55 -0.01 5.60
CA LEU A 41 19.14 -1.24 5.04
C LEU A 41 20.28 -1.80 5.92
N THR A 42 20.80 -1.03 6.88
CA THR A 42 21.80 -1.54 7.84
C THR A 42 21.28 -2.72 8.66
N VAL A 43 19.96 -2.87 8.81
CA VAL A 43 19.33 -4.01 9.51
C VAL A 43 19.53 -5.33 8.78
N ALA A 44 19.85 -5.31 7.48
CA ALA A 44 20.20 -6.49 6.69
C ALA A 44 21.65 -6.95 6.92
N ASN A 45 22.51 -6.12 7.53
CA ASN A 45 23.91 -6.49 7.76
C ASN A 45 24.00 -7.67 8.72
N GLY A 46 24.71 -8.72 8.30
CA GLY A 46 24.87 -9.96 9.06
C GLY A 46 23.69 -10.93 8.94
N VAL A 47 22.61 -10.57 8.23
CA VAL A 47 21.50 -11.47 7.94
C VAL A 47 21.92 -12.42 6.82
N MET A 48 21.64 -13.71 7.01
CA MET A 48 21.98 -14.74 6.04
C MET A 48 21.02 -14.69 4.83
N HIS A 49 21.55 -14.75 3.62
CA HIS A 49 20.78 -14.82 2.37
C HIS A 49 20.74 -16.25 1.80
N SER A 50 19.86 -16.46 0.82
CA SER A 50 19.56 -17.77 0.21
C SER A 50 20.77 -18.46 -0.44
N GLY A 51 21.65 -17.71 -1.11
CA GLY A 51 22.83 -18.26 -1.79
C GLY A 51 24.05 -18.58 -0.90
N GLY A 52 23.94 -18.34 0.41
CA GLY A 52 24.95 -18.76 1.39
C GLY A 52 26.01 -17.69 1.66
N GLY A 53 25.76 -16.87 2.67
CA GLY A 53 26.60 -15.75 3.07
C GLY A 53 25.77 -14.77 3.88
N SER A 54 26.33 -13.61 4.20
CA SER A 54 25.56 -12.52 4.79
C SER A 54 25.85 -11.18 4.12
N PHE A 55 24.81 -10.36 4.03
CA PHE A 55 24.96 -8.99 3.56
C PHE A 55 25.84 -8.20 4.53
N SER A 56 26.70 -7.33 3.99
CA SER A 56 27.58 -6.47 4.78
C SER A 56 27.90 -5.18 4.04
N GLY A 57 27.99 -4.07 4.77
CA GLY A 57 28.26 -2.75 4.21
C GLY A 57 27.01 -1.98 3.77
N MET A 58 25.81 -2.49 4.07
CA MET A 58 24.55 -1.80 3.76
C MET A 58 24.44 -0.50 4.56
N THR A 59 23.86 0.52 3.93
CA THR A 59 23.67 1.87 4.47
C THR A 59 22.24 2.32 4.37
N ASP A 60 21.79 3.15 5.31
CA ASP A 60 20.41 3.61 5.37
C ASP A 60 20.11 4.75 4.38
N LEU A 61 18.87 4.79 3.91
CA LEU A 61 18.30 5.90 3.16
C LEU A 61 17.46 6.74 4.11
N ASN A 62 17.80 8.02 4.27
CA ASN A 62 17.13 8.91 5.22
C ASN A 62 16.42 10.09 4.53
N PHE A 63 15.37 10.60 5.18
CA PHE A 63 14.59 11.76 4.74
C PHE A 63 13.96 11.55 3.36
N ILE A 64 13.37 10.36 3.16
CA ILE A 64 12.66 10.01 1.94
C ILE A 64 11.30 10.68 1.99
N ASP A 65 10.99 11.43 0.94
CA ASP A 65 9.62 11.86 0.65
C ASP A 65 8.91 10.69 -0.06
N ASN A 66 9.45 10.28 -1.21
CA ASN A 66 8.96 9.11 -1.94
C ASN A 66 10.09 8.29 -2.59
N ALA A 67 9.85 7.00 -2.81
CA ALA A 67 10.71 6.15 -3.62
C ALA A 67 10.16 6.05 -5.04
N VAL A 68 11.03 6.08 -6.05
CA VAL A 68 10.67 5.99 -7.46
C VAL A 68 10.70 4.53 -7.88
N LEU A 69 9.59 4.05 -8.45
CA LEU A 69 9.41 2.66 -8.88
C LEU A 69 9.47 2.53 -10.40
N ASN A 70 10.06 1.42 -10.88
CA ASN A 70 9.96 0.97 -12.27
C ASN A 70 9.99 -0.56 -12.34
N GLY A 71 9.20 -1.17 -13.19
CA GLY A 71 9.30 -2.60 -13.46
C GLY A 71 8.26 -3.08 -14.45
N GLU A 72 8.02 -4.38 -14.44
CA GLU A 72 7.21 -5.06 -15.45
C GLU A 72 6.26 -6.05 -14.78
N SER A 73 5.10 -6.27 -15.40
CA SER A 73 4.16 -7.29 -14.97
C SER A 73 3.46 -7.99 -16.13
N ILE A 74 2.94 -9.17 -15.84
CA ILE A 74 2.08 -9.94 -16.72
C ILE A 74 0.71 -10.06 -16.04
N VAL A 75 -0.29 -9.46 -16.69
CA VAL A 75 -1.69 -9.57 -16.29
C VAL A 75 -2.36 -10.63 -17.14
N THR A 76 -2.73 -11.76 -16.54
CA THR A 76 -3.55 -12.79 -17.17
C THR A 76 -5.03 -12.51 -16.90
N GLN A 77 -5.73 -12.09 -17.93
CA GLN A 77 -7.14 -11.74 -17.88
C GLN A 77 -8.03 -12.87 -18.38
N THR A 78 -9.08 -13.19 -17.62
CA THR A 78 -10.10 -14.15 -18.06
C THR A 78 -11.05 -13.53 -19.08
N ILE A 79 -11.34 -14.26 -20.16
CA ILE A 79 -12.33 -13.89 -21.17
C ILE A 79 -13.45 -14.92 -21.14
N SER A 80 -14.69 -14.44 -21.04
CA SER A 80 -15.90 -15.26 -21.08
C SER A 80 -16.86 -14.71 -22.13
N GLY A 81 -17.26 -15.55 -23.10
CA GLY A 81 -18.15 -15.14 -24.18
C GLY A 81 -17.63 -13.97 -25.02
N GLY A 82 -16.31 -13.85 -25.18
CA GLY A 82 -15.64 -12.75 -25.89
C GLY A 82 -15.54 -11.44 -25.10
N VAL A 83 -15.89 -11.45 -23.81
CA VAL A 83 -15.87 -10.27 -22.94
C VAL A 83 -14.93 -10.51 -21.78
N ALA A 84 -14.04 -9.56 -21.51
CA ALA A 84 -13.19 -9.57 -20.31
C ALA A 84 -13.75 -8.72 -19.16
N VAL A 85 -14.64 -7.78 -19.47
CA VAL A 85 -15.32 -6.96 -18.45
C VAL A 85 -16.09 -7.86 -17.48
N GLY A 86 -15.94 -7.60 -16.19
CA GLY A 86 -16.60 -8.34 -15.10
C GLY A 86 -15.96 -9.69 -14.79
N ASN A 87 -14.89 -10.07 -15.51
CA ASN A 87 -14.13 -11.29 -15.23
C ASN A 87 -12.89 -10.98 -14.39
N PRO A 88 -12.37 -12.00 -13.68
CA PRO A 88 -11.17 -11.83 -12.87
C PRO A 88 -9.90 -11.75 -13.73
N PHE A 89 -8.89 -11.13 -13.16
CA PHE A 89 -7.51 -11.18 -13.65
C PHE A 89 -6.55 -11.69 -12.56
N VAL A 90 -5.37 -12.11 -12.99
CA VAL A 90 -4.23 -12.43 -12.13
C VAL A 90 -3.05 -11.58 -12.58
N ASP A 91 -2.34 -10.94 -11.67
CA ASP A 91 -1.17 -10.09 -11.95
C ASP A 91 0.07 -10.64 -11.22
N ASN A 92 1.18 -10.69 -11.96
CA ASN A 92 2.48 -11.17 -11.48
C ASN A 92 3.57 -10.29 -12.06
N GLY A 93 4.58 -9.94 -11.27
CA GLY A 93 5.65 -9.09 -11.77
C GLY A 93 6.57 -8.58 -10.66
N PHE A 94 7.31 -7.53 -11.00
CA PHE A 94 8.20 -6.87 -10.06
C PHE A 94 8.25 -5.36 -10.28
N LEU A 95 8.63 -4.61 -9.25
CA LEU A 95 8.88 -3.17 -9.27
C LEU A 95 10.18 -2.85 -8.53
N ARG A 96 11.19 -2.37 -9.24
CA ARG A 96 12.47 -1.93 -8.68
C ARG A 96 12.36 -0.51 -8.12
N ILE A 97 13.03 -0.27 -7.00
CA ILE A 97 13.29 1.07 -6.48
C ILE A 97 14.53 1.62 -7.20
N ILE A 98 14.29 2.50 -8.16
CA ILE A 98 15.35 3.08 -9.01
C ILE A 98 15.91 4.40 -8.47
N GLY A 99 15.32 4.91 -7.38
CA GLY A 99 15.77 6.12 -6.71
C GLY A 99 14.81 6.58 -5.61
N THR A 100 15.19 7.65 -4.92
CA THR A 100 14.35 8.31 -3.91
C THR A 100 14.35 9.82 -4.12
N ASN A 101 13.20 10.43 -3.93
CA ASN A 101 13.08 11.87 -3.75
C ASN A 101 13.17 12.17 -2.25
N ARG A 102 13.88 13.24 -1.92
CA ARG A 102 14.11 13.66 -0.53
C ARG A 102 13.27 14.85 -0.19
N GLU A 103 12.96 14.95 1.10
CA GLU A 103 12.21 16.10 1.59
C GLU A 103 12.97 17.42 1.36
N ALA A 104 12.20 18.45 1.04
CA ALA A 104 12.72 19.77 0.76
C ALA A 104 13.49 20.33 1.98
N GLY A 105 14.78 20.59 1.80
CA GLY A 105 15.64 21.15 2.86
C GLY A 105 16.40 20.11 3.69
N ALA A 106 16.29 18.82 3.35
CA ALA A 106 17.10 17.79 3.97
C ALA A 106 18.61 18.03 3.71
N PRO A 107 19.52 17.77 4.68
CA PRO A 107 20.95 18.05 4.52
C PRO A 107 21.55 17.35 3.30
N LEU A 108 22.33 18.06 2.48
CA LEU A 108 23.18 17.46 1.43
C LEU A 108 24.49 16.92 2.05
N PRO A 109 25.11 15.86 1.49
CA PRO A 109 24.66 15.00 0.40
C PRO A 109 24.12 13.67 0.94
N ALA A 110 22.88 13.31 0.64
CA ALA A 110 22.43 11.92 0.82
C ALA A 110 22.80 11.15 -0.44
N PHE A 111 23.79 10.28 -0.32
CA PHE A 111 24.23 9.36 -1.36
C PHE A 111 23.03 8.64 -2.01
N PHE A 112 23.09 8.41 -3.32
CA PHE A 112 22.44 7.24 -3.91
C PHE A 112 23.33 6.04 -3.52
N PRO A 113 22.92 5.08 -2.67
CA PRO A 113 23.60 3.81 -2.70
C PRO A 113 23.20 3.15 -4.01
N THR A 114 24.02 3.31 -5.05
CA THR A 114 24.26 2.18 -5.95
C THR A 114 24.87 1.12 -5.04
N ILE A 115 24.09 0.12 -4.70
CA ILE A 115 24.26 -0.68 -3.49
C ILE A 115 25.67 -1.29 -3.41
N PHE A 116 26.31 -1.22 -2.23
CA PHE A 116 27.69 -1.70 -2.04
C PHE A 116 27.74 -2.88 -1.08
N ALA A 117 28.13 -4.04 -1.62
CA ALA A 117 28.57 -5.19 -0.87
C ALA A 117 30.04 -5.00 -0.42
N LEU A 118 30.36 -5.28 0.84
CA LEU A 118 31.76 -5.37 1.29
C LEU A 118 32.04 -6.63 2.11
N GLY A 119 32.11 -7.74 1.37
CA GLY A 119 32.64 -9.02 1.82
C GLY A 119 32.87 -10.00 0.68
N GLY A 120 33.92 -9.80 -0.14
CA GLY A 120 34.49 -10.87 -0.98
C GLY A 120 34.59 -10.62 -2.48
N ALA A 121 33.52 -10.16 -3.14
CA ALA A 121 33.46 -9.62 -4.51
C ALA A 121 31.98 -9.67 -4.96
N MET A 122 31.19 -8.62 -4.70
CA MET A 122 29.82 -8.55 -5.24
C MET A 122 29.50 -7.13 -5.71
N GLY A 123 28.75 -7.06 -6.81
CA GLY A 123 28.51 -5.86 -7.62
C GLY A 123 27.39 -4.97 -7.06
N PRO A 124 26.76 -4.13 -7.91
CA PRO A 124 25.58 -3.39 -7.49
C PRO A 124 24.54 -4.39 -6.96
N SER A 125 23.85 -4.03 -5.90
CA SER A 125 22.67 -4.75 -5.44
C SER A 125 21.41 -4.00 -5.94
N ASP A 126 20.26 -4.67 -5.96
CA ASP A 126 18.95 -4.19 -6.36
C ASP A 126 17.97 -4.27 -5.18
N LEU A 127 16.97 -3.40 -5.17
CA LEU A 127 15.90 -3.35 -4.19
C LEU A 127 14.58 -3.34 -4.95
N TYR A 128 13.77 -4.38 -4.80
CA TYR A 128 12.59 -4.56 -5.64
C TYR A 128 11.45 -5.24 -4.89
N PHE A 129 10.24 -4.86 -5.26
CA PHE A 129 9.04 -5.60 -4.92
C PHE A 129 8.83 -6.71 -5.93
N THR A 130 8.44 -7.88 -5.48
CA THR A 130 7.79 -8.90 -6.32
C THR A 130 6.35 -9.01 -5.92
N PHE A 131 5.48 -9.26 -6.88
CA PHE A 131 4.11 -9.64 -6.62
C PHE A 131 3.73 -10.86 -7.42
N SER A 132 3.03 -11.77 -6.76
CA SER A 132 2.67 -13.07 -7.32
C SER A 132 1.24 -13.41 -6.96
N GLY A 133 0.45 -13.73 -7.98
CA GLY A 133 -0.92 -14.18 -7.84
C GLY A 133 -1.86 -13.11 -7.28
N LEU A 134 -1.59 -11.81 -7.52
CA LEU A 134 -2.55 -10.77 -7.15
C LEU A 134 -3.79 -10.94 -8.00
N THR A 135 -4.97 -10.97 -7.40
CA THR A 135 -6.22 -11.08 -8.17
C THR A 135 -7.03 -9.81 -8.09
N GLY A 136 -7.92 -9.65 -9.04
CA GLY A 136 -8.89 -8.57 -9.04
C GLY A 136 -9.93 -8.76 -10.11
N THR A 137 -10.81 -7.76 -10.22
CA THR A 137 -11.86 -7.72 -11.24
C THR A 137 -11.70 -6.49 -12.12
N LEU A 138 -11.92 -6.67 -13.42
CA LEU A 138 -12.09 -5.56 -14.34
C LEU A 138 -13.55 -5.10 -14.33
N ASN A 139 -13.80 -3.91 -13.83
CA ASN A 139 -15.13 -3.38 -13.64
C ASN A 139 -15.75 -2.86 -14.94
N LEU A 140 -17.07 -2.69 -14.94
CA LEU A 140 -17.87 -2.22 -16.09
C LEU A 140 -17.52 -0.80 -16.56
N ASN A 141 -16.92 -0.01 -15.68
CA ASN A 141 -16.43 1.35 -15.95
C ASN A 141 -14.95 1.36 -16.35
N GLU A 142 -14.40 0.22 -16.79
CA GLU A 142 -13.01 0.10 -17.27
C GLU A 142 -11.95 0.40 -16.19
N THR A 143 -12.32 0.29 -14.92
CA THR A 143 -11.40 0.34 -13.77
C THR A 143 -11.08 -1.05 -13.27
N ILE A 144 -9.92 -1.25 -12.67
CA ILE A 144 -9.61 -2.47 -11.93
C ILE A 144 -9.78 -2.26 -10.43
N THR A 145 -10.16 -3.34 -9.76
CA THR A 145 -10.13 -3.44 -8.29
C THR A 145 -9.39 -4.70 -7.92
N PHE A 146 -8.37 -4.60 -7.06
CA PHE A 146 -7.70 -5.77 -6.50
C PHE A 146 -8.51 -6.38 -5.37
N ASP A 147 -8.46 -7.71 -5.27
CA ASP A 147 -9.03 -8.46 -4.16
C ASP A 147 -8.09 -8.33 -2.94
N PRO A 148 -8.58 -7.84 -1.78
CA PRO A 148 -7.74 -7.71 -0.60
C PRO A 148 -7.22 -9.06 -0.08
N ASN A 149 -5.99 -9.07 0.41
CA ASN A 149 -5.30 -10.23 0.98
C ASN A 149 -5.21 -11.46 0.05
N ILE A 150 -5.23 -11.26 -1.27
CA ILE A 150 -5.00 -12.32 -2.26
C ILE A 150 -3.69 -12.07 -2.99
N GLY A 151 -2.90 -13.13 -3.12
CA GLY A 151 -1.55 -13.11 -3.67
C GLY A 151 -0.52 -12.75 -2.60
N THR A 152 0.69 -12.43 -3.05
CA THR A 152 1.81 -12.07 -2.16
C THR A 152 2.54 -10.86 -2.73
N ILE A 153 2.98 -9.96 -1.86
CA ILE A 153 3.84 -8.83 -2.21
C ILE A 153 5.02 -8.83 -1.25
N LYS A 154 6.23 -8.84 -1.78
CA LYS A 154 7.47 -8.95 -0.99
C LYS A 154 8.50 -7.96 -1.46
N LEU A 155 9.19 -7.32 -0.53
CA LEU A 155 10.35 -6.47 -0.80
C LEU A 155 11.62 -7.30 -0.62
N TRP A 156 12.49 -7.27 -1.62
CA TRP A 156 13.71 -8.06 -1.70
C TRP A 156 14.94 -7.17 -1.86
N LEU A 157 16.02 -7.61 -1.24
CA LEU A 157 17.38 -7.16 -1.50
C LEU A 157 18.11 -8.26 -2.27
N ASP A 158 18.67 -7.92 -3.42
CA ASP A 158 19.38 -8.84 -4.30
C ASP A 158 20.75 -8.26 -4.66
N SER A 159 21.82 -9.06 -4.69
CA SER A 159 23.17 -8.58 -5.05
C SER A 159 23.64 -8.91 -6.46
N ASP A 160 22.84 -9.59 -7.28
CA ASP A 160 23.17 -9.88 -8.68
C ASP A 160 22.31 -9.14 -9.72
N THR A 161 21.28 -8.41 -9.26
CA THR A 161 20.47 -7.43 -10.01
C THR A 161 19.56 -8.02 -11.08
N ASP A 162 19.20 -9.29 -10.95
CA ASP A 162 18.27 -9.94 -11.87
C ASP A 162 16.79 -9.72 -11.49
N ALA A 163 16.52 -9.28 -10.26
CA ALA A 163 15.19 -9.13 -9.67
C ALA A 163 14.36 -10.43 -9.65
N ASP A 164 15.02 -11.57 -9.46
CA ASP A 164 14.42 -12.89 -9.30
C ASP A 164 14.71 -13.43 -7.89
N PRO A 165 13.68 -13.59 -7.03
CA PRO A 165 13.88 -14.07 -5.66
C PRO A 165 14.25 -15.56 -5.57
N THR A 166 14.39 -16.27 -6.70
CA THR A 166 14.72 -17.70 -6.75
C THR A 166 16.17 -17.99 -7.12
N THR A 167 16.92 -16.96 -7.52
CA THR A 167 18.31 -17.02 -7.95
C THR A 167 19.19 -16.19 -7.03
N GLY A 168 20.51 -16.40 -7.15
CA GLY A 168 21.48 -15.51 -6.53
C GLY A 168 21.47 -15.44 -5.01
N ASP A 169 21.90 -14.28 -4.55
CA ASP A 169 22.06 -13.90 -3.16
C ASP A 169 20.97 -12.89 -2.81
N VAL A 170 19.80 -13.43 -2.46
CA VAL A 170 18.59 -12.66 -2.16
C VAL A 170 18.17 -12.75 -0.70
N LEU A 171 17.64 -11.64 -0.17
CA LEU A 171 17.06 -11.54 1.17
C LEU A 171 15.70 -10.87 1.12
N GLU A 172 14.70 -11.55 1.67
CA GLU A 172 13.38 -10.96 1.92
C GLU A 172 13.49 -9.95 3.06
N LEU A 173 13.11 -8.71 2.78
CA LEU A 173 13.12 -7.61 3.75
C LEU A 173 11.77 -7.42 4.43
N ALA A 174 10.68 -7.53 3.66
CA ALA A 174 9.31 -7.34 4.15
C ALA A 174 8.29 -8.04 3.25
N GLU A 175 7.13 -8.34 3.83
CA GLU A 175 5.96 -8.90 3.15
C GLU A 175 4.74 -8.02 3.41
N PHE A 176 3.86 -7.90 2.42
CA PHE A 176 2.70 -7.03 2.43
C PHE A 176 1.45 -7.73 1.90
N ASP A 177 0.31 -7.36 2.49
CA ASP A 177 -1.03 -7.65 1.96
C ASP A 177 -1.60 -6.44 1.23
N ILE A 178 -2.36 -6.68 0.17
CA ILE A 178 -3.22 -5.66 -0.44
C ILE A 178 -4.41 -5.41 0.48
N VAL A 179 -4.67 -4.14 0.78
CA VAL A 179 -5.88 -3.71 1.49
C VAL A 179 -6.73 -2.81 0.62
N ALA A 180 -8.03 -2.80 0.86
CA ALA A 180 -8.94 -1.91 0.15
C ALA A 180 -8.84 -0.47 0.70
N PRO A 181 -8.97 0.56 -0.16
CA PRO A 181 -9.13 0.48 -1.61
C PRO A 181 -7.78 0.27 -2.34
N SER A 182 -7.79 -0.60 -3.35
CA SER A 182 -6.67 -0.81 -4.28
C SER A 182 -7.20 -1.07 -5.68
N GLY A 183 -6.71 -0.34 -6.68
CA GLY A 183 -7.24 -0.37 -8.03
C GLY A 183 -6.84 0.85 -8.86
N GLY A 184 -7.43 0.99 -10.05
CA GLY A 184 -7.01 2.02 -11.01
C GLY A 184 -7.93 2.13 -12.21
N SER A 185 -7.74 3.15 -13.06
CA SER A 185 -8.50 3.32 -14.30
C SER A 185 -7.63 3.14 -15.54
N ASP A 186 -8.28 2.85 -16.68
CA ASP A 186 -7.73 3.03 -18.03
C ASP A 186 -6.58 2.09 -18.44
N LEU A 187 -6.41 0.95 -17.78
CA LEU A 187 -5.62 -0.12 -18.39
C LEU A 187 -6.39 -0.61 -19.61
N ASN A 188 -5.74 -0.52 -20.75
CA ASN A 188 -6.28 -0.94 -22.02
C ASN A 188 -6.46 -2.46 -22.09
N PHE A 189 -7.33 -3.04 -21.27
CA PHE A 189 -7.62 -4.47 -21.35
C PHE A 189 -8.35 -4.86 -22.65
N PHE A 190 -8.98 -3.89 -23.33
CA PHE A 190 -9.90 -4.13 -24.44
C PHE A 190 -9.36 -3.84 -25.85
N GLY A 191 -8.07 -3.52 -26.00
CA GLY A 191 -7.48 -3.21 -27.31
C GLY A 191 -7.91 -1.85 -27.89
N GLY A 192 -8.38 -0.94 -27.04
CA GLY A 192 -8.60 0.48 -27.34
C GLY A 192 -7.30 1.30 -27.23
N GLY A 193 -7.25 2.51 -27.80
CA GLY A 193 -6.02 3.32 -27.88
C GLY A 193 -5.55 3.99 -26.57
N GLY A 194 -5.96 3.50 -25.40
CA GLY A 194 -5.62 4.10 -24.11
C GLY A 194 -4.19 3.75 -23.68
N GLN A 195 -3.26 4.69 -23.86
CA GLN A 195 -1.92 4.61 -23.27
C GLN A 195 -1.96 5.36 -21.94
N ASN A 196 -1.48 4.73 -20.85
CA ASN A 196 -1.34 5.23 -19.48
C ASN A 196 -2.58 5.04 -18.58
N ALA A 197 -2.61 3.89 -17.90
CA ALA A 197 -3.50 3.65 -16.76
C ALA A 197 -2.83 4.13 -15.48
N THR A 198 -3.59 4.66 -14.52
CA THR A 198 -3.06 4.94 -13.17
C THR A 198 -3.63 3.91 -12.21
N ILE A 199 -2.75 3.22 -11.50
CA ILE A 199 -3.09 2.25 -10.45
C ILE A 199 -2.57 2.76 -9.11
N ASP A 200 -3.47 2.76 -8.14
CA ASP A 200 -3.19 2.99 -6.73
C ASP A 200 -3.33 1.67 -5.96
N VAL A 201 -2.23 1.21 -5.35
CA VAL A 201 -2.21 0.03 -4.48
C VAL A 201 -1.93 0.47 -3.06
N THR A 202 -2.83 0.11 -2.17
CA THR A 202 -2.69 0.27 -0.73
C THR A 202 -2.23 -1.04 -0.13
N LEU A 203 -1.12 -0.99 0.58
CA LEU A 203 -0.44 -2.13 1.18
C LEU A 203 -0.40 -2.00 2.69
N MET A 204 -0.55 -3.13 3.37
CA MET A 204 -0.30 -3.28 4.79
C MET A 204 0.87 -4.23 4.98
N GLN A 205 1.92 -3.79 5.66
CA GLN A 205 3.04 -4.66 5.98
C GLN A 205 2.57 -5.74 6.99
N ILE A 206 2.82 -7.01 6.67
CA ILE A 206 2.46 -8.15 7.52
C ILE A 206 3.67 -8.80 8.19
N SER A 207 4.86 -8.66 7.59
CA SER A 207 6.11 -9.08 8.19
C SER A 207 7.29 -8.25 7.66
N GLY A 208 8.42 -8.27 8.35
CA GLY A 208 9.67 -7.68 7.86
C GLY A 208 10.75 -7.60 8.92
N LEU A 209 11.95 -7.18 8.51
CA LEU A 209 13.06 -6.94 9.43
C LEU A 209 12.73 -5.79 10.36
N ALA A 210 13.00 -5.98 11.65
CA ALA A 210 12.81 -4.94 12.65
C ALA A 210 13.71 -3.73 12.35
N GLY A 211 13.12 -2.53 12.42
CA GLY A 211 13.74 -1.25 12.14
C GLY A 211 13.86 -0.92 10.66
N LEU A 212 13.34 -1.74 9.74
CA LEU A 212 13.49 -1.53 8.30
C LEU A 212 12.89 -0.20 7.84
N PHE A 213 11.66 0.10 8.25
CA PHE A 213 11.01 1.38 7.99
C PHE A 213 10.88 2.16 9.29
N THR A 214 11.27 3.43 9.27
CA THR A 214 11.13 4.34 10.43
C THR A 214 10.66 5.71 10.01
N ASP A 215 10.01 6.44 10.90
CA ASP A 215 9.78 7.89 10.75
C ASP A 215 11.11 8.68 10.80
N MET A 216 11.04 9.99 10.60
CA MET A 216 12.21 10.88 10.65
C MET A 216 12.95 10.89 12.01
N ASN A 217 12.30 10.45 13.09
CA ASN A 217 12.83 10.40 14.45
C ASN A 217 13.42 9.02 14.79
N GLY A 218 13.36 8.06 13.87
CA GLY A 218 13.79 6.68 14.07
C GLY A 218 12.77 5.81 14.81
N VAL A 219 11.50 6.25 14.89
CA VAL A 219 10.40 5.43 15.40
C VAL A 219 10.02 4.42 14.33
N GLU A 220 9.96 3.15 14.73
CA GLU A 220 9.67 2.06 13.81
C GLU A 220 8.24 2.11 13.28
N LEU A 221 8.11 1.88 11.97
CA LEU A 221 6.86 1.75 11.24
C LEU A 221 6.59 0.25 11.00
N MET A 222 6.32 -0.49 12.10
CA MET A 222 6.20 -1.97 12.13
C MET A 222 4.90 -2.52 11.51
N PRO A 223 4.89 -3.83 11.15
CA PRO A 223 3.72 -4.51 10.63
C PRO A 223 2.60 -4.68 11.68
N GLY A 224 1.36 -4.41 11.28
CA GLY A 224 0.13 -4.70 12.04
C GLY A 224 -0.64 -3.48 12.55
N ASP A 225 -0.06 -2.29 12.47
CA ASP A 225 -0.79 -1.06 12.75
C ASP A 225 -1.59 -0.68 11.51
N ILE A 226 -2.92 -0.79 11.60
CA ILE A 226 -3.86 -0.25 10.59
C ILE A 226 -3.65 1.26 10.34
N ASP A 227 -2.91 1.89 11.24
CA ASP A 227 -2.53 3.29 11.20
C ASP A 227 -1.29 3.56 10.34
N VAL A 228 -0.65 2.55 9.72
CA VAL A 228 0.43 2.73 8.74
C VAL A 228 0.10 2.00 7.44
N LEU A 229 0.04 2.74 6.34
CA LEU A 229 -0.23 2.22 5.01
C LEU A 229 0.92 2.54 4.06
N HIS A 230 1.33 1.54 3.27
CA HIS A 230 2.30 1.73 2.21
C HIS A 230 1.54 1.91 0.89
N LEU A 231 1.85 2.97 0.15
CA LEU A 231 1.07 3.41 -1.00
C LEU A 231 1.92 3.36 -2.27
N GLY A 232 1.55 2.50 -3.20
CA GLY A 232 2.09 2.49 -4.55
C GLY A 232 1.15 3.24 -5.49
N ASN A 233 1.67 4.21 -6.24
CA ASN A 233 0.98 4.85 -7.36
C ASN A 233 1.81 4.63 -8.61
N PHE A 234 1.27 3.99 -9.64
CA PHE A 234 2.02 3.68 -10.85
C PHE A 234 1.20 3.90 -12.11
N ASN A 235 1.90 4.37 -13.13
CA ASN A 235 1.40 4.42 -14.49
C ASN A 235 1.78 3.12 -15.18
N ALA A 236 0.76 2.42 -15.67
CA ALA A 236 0.90 1.18 -16.42
C ALA A 236 0.77 1.48 -17.93
N LEU A 237 1.72 0.95 -18.71
CA LEU A 237 1.73 0.99 -20.16
C LEU A 237 1.76 -0.45 -20.68
N GLU A 238 0.71 -0.83 -21.41
CA GLU A 238 0.71 -2.11 -22.14
C GLU A 238 1.75 -2.09 -23.26
N THR A 239 2.68 -3.04 -23.22
CA THR A 239 3.75 -3.20 -24.21
C THR A 239 3.56 -4.41 -25.10
N GLY A 240 2.81 -5.41 -24.64
CA GLY A 240 2.55 -6.65 -25.36
C GLY A 240 1.22 -7.30 -25.00
N ARG A 241 0.68 -8.10 -25.91
CA ARG A 241 -0.53 -8.87 -25.68
C ARG A 241 -0.55 -10.18 -26.45
N THR A 242 -0.92 -11.24 -25.76
CA THR A 242 -1.27 -12.53 -26.36
C THR A 242 -2.67 -12.95 -25.93
N THR A 243 -3.56 -13.19 -26.88
CA THR A 243 -4.95 -13.59 -26.60
C THR A 243 -5.24 -14.98 -27.18
N VAL A 244 -5.75 -15.87 -26.35
CA VAL A 244 -6.14 -17.24 -26.71
C VAL A 244 -7.58 -17.48 -26.29
N VAL A 245 -8.46 -17.73 -27.27
CA VAL A 245 -9.89 -18.03 -27.03
C VAL A 245 -10.35 -19.25 -27.81
N ASP A 246 -11.33 -19.97 -27.27
CA ASP A 246 -12.01 -21.07 -27.92
C ASP A 246 -13.07 -20.60 -28.93
N MET A 247 -13.77 -21.55 -29.57
CA MET A 247 -14.83 -21.25 -30.55
C MET A 247 -16.07 -20.56 -29.95
N PHE A 248 -16.18 -20.51 -28.62
CA PHE A 248 -17.25 -19.84 -27.86
C PHE A 248 -16.79 -18.48 -27.31
N GLY A 249 -15.55 -18.07 -27.57
CA GLY A 249 -14.97 -16.84 -27.07
C GLY A 249 -14.52 -16.90 -25.61
N ASN A 250 -14.39 -18.10 -25.03
CA ASN A 250 -13.83 -18.27 -23.69
C ASN A 250 -12.33 -18.49 -23.75
N GLY A 251 -11.57 -17.92 -22.82
CA GLY A 251 -10.14 -18.11 -22.77
C GLY A 251 -9.45 -17.07 -21.90
N PHE A 252 -8.26 -16.65 -22.32
CA PHE A 252 -7.45 -15.68 -21.58
C PHE A 252 -6.73 -14.71 -22.53
N SER A 253 -6.38 -13.54 -21.98
CA SER A 253 -5.42 -12.63 -22.57
C SER A 253 -4.31 -12.35 -21.58
N ASP A 254 -3.08 -12.60 -21.98
CA ASP A 254 -1.90 -12.16 -21.24
C ASP A 254 -1.50 -10.78 -21.76
N LEU A 255 -1.36 -9.82 -20.85
CA LEU A 255 -0.91 -8.46 -21.14
C LEU A 255 0.44 -8.23 -20.46
N GLU A 256 1.43 -7.83 -21.25
CA GLU A 256 2.73 -7.37 -20.75
C GLU A 256 2.62 -5.87 -20.48
N VAL A 257 3.00 -5.47 -19.27
CA VAL A 257 2.80 -4.11 -18.76
C VAL A 257 4.09 -3.57 -18.16
N ASP A 258 4.54 -2.43 -18.68
CA ASP A 258 5.59 -1.62 -18.07
C ASP A 258 4.94 -0.70 -17.04
N ASN A 259 5.49 -0.68 -15.83
CA ASN A 259 4.96 0.08 -14.70
C ASN A 259 6.00 1.10 -14.23
N ALA A 260 5.62 2.37 -14.10
CA ALA A 260 6.47 3.41 -13.55
C ALA A 260 5.72 4.29 -12.56
N GLY A 261 6.30 4.56 -11.39
CA GLY A 261 5.52 5.13 -10.31
C GLY A 261 6.31 5.59 -9.10
N GLN A 262 5.59 5.70 -7.99
CA GLN A 262 6.10 6.13 -6.70
C GLN A 262 5.56 5.25 -5.58
N TYR A 263 6.38 5.14 -4.54
CA TYR A 263 6.05 4.48 -3.29
C TYR A 263 6.17 5.47 -2.15
N ASN A 264 5.14 5.50 -1.31
CA ASN A 264 5.02 6.39 -0.16
C ASN A 264 4.59 5.58 1.07
N ILE A 265 4.80 6.16 2.26
CA ILE A 265 4.19 5.66 3.50
C ILE A 265 3.17 6.69 3.97
N ARG A 266 2.09 6.24 4.60
CA ARG A 266 1.05 7.09 5.16
C ARG A 266 0.78 6.68 6.59
N THR A 267 0.82 7.64 7.50
CA THR A 267 0.43 7.44 8.90
C THR A 267 -0.96 8.03 9.15
N ILE A 268 -1.80 7.27 9.85
CA ILE A 268 -3.13 7.66 10.29
C ILE A 268 -3.00 8.00 11.78
N PRO A 269 -3.31 9.24 12.21
CA PRO A 269 -3.18 9.60 13.61
C PRO A 269 -4.07 8.72 14.50
N GLU A 270 -3.49 8.13 15.55
CA GLU A 270 -4.22 7.31 16.53
C GLU A 270 -5.46 8.05 17.08
N ALA A 271 -6.57 7.32 17.24
CA ALA A 271 -7.82 7.86 17.80
C ALA A 271 -7.66 8.48 19.21
N SER A 272 -6.64 8.06 19.97
CA SER A 272 -6.29 8.54 21.30
C SER A 272 -5.80 10.00 21.29
N SER A 273 -4.95 10.35 20.32
CA SER A 273 -4.39 11.69 20.11
C SER A 273 -5.48 12.69 19.70
N MET A 274 -6.47 12.23 18.94
CA MET A 274 -7.66 13.00 18.59
C MET A 274 -8.60 13.25 19.78
N ALA A 275 -8.79 12.24 20.62
CA ALA A 275 -9.59 12.39 21.83
C ALA A 275 -8.96 13.40 22.80
N ALA A 276 -7.63 13.38 22.97
CA ALA A 276 -6.91 14.33 23.82
C ALA A 276 -7.05 15.79 23.33
N PHE A 277 -6.96 16.03 22.02
CA PHE A 277 -7.23 17.34 21.42
C PHE A 277 -8.70 17.78 21.58
N GLY A 278 -9.64 16.86 21.38
CA GLY A 278 -11.08 17.11 21.55
C GLY A 278 -11.45 17.47 22.99
N PHE A 279 -10.93 16.73 23.98
CA PHE A 279 -11.15 17.04 25.39
C PHE A 279 -10.43 18.33 25.83
N GLY A 280 -9.26 18.63 25.27
CA GLY A 280 -8.55 19.89 25.52
C GLY A 280 -9.35 21.13 25.08
N LEU A 281 -9.99 21.08 23.91
CA LEU A 281 -10.83 22.16 23.39
C LEU A 281 -12.15 22.33 24.17
N VAL A 282 -12.80 21.23 24.57
CA VAL A 282 -14.00 21.27 25.42
C VAL A 282 -13.66 21.82 26.82
N GLY A 283 -12.51 21.46 27.37
CA GLY A 283 -12.00 22.01 28.63
C GLY A 283 -11.79 23.53 28.58
N LEU A 284 -11.22 24.03 27.48
CA LEU A 284 -11.02 25.47 27.23
C LEU A 284 -12.36 26.23 27.06
N MET A 285 -13.33 25.68 26.33
CA MET A 285 -14.67 26.30 26.21
C MET A 285 -15.46 26.28 27.54
N GLY A 286 -15.27 25.25 28.36
CA GLY A 286 -15.80 25.17 29.73
C GLY A 286 -15.22 26.23 30.67
N MET A 287 -13.94 26.61 30.50
CA MET A 287 -13.31 27.67 31.29
C MET A 287 -13.71 29.08 30.84
N VAL A 288 -13.90 29.31 29.54
CA VAL A 288 -14.35 30.60 28.99
C VAL A 288 -15.81 30.90 29.39
N SER A 289 -16.69 29.88 29.39
CA SER A 289 -18.08 30.02 29.85
C SER A 289 -18.21 30.23 31.37
N ARG A 290 -17.32 29.64 32.18
CA ARG A 290 -17.24 29.94 33.62
C ARG A 290 -16.74 31.34 33.93
N ARG A 291 -15.81 31.90 33.15
CA ARG A 291 -15.36 33.29 33.29
C ARG A 291 -16.45 34.30 32.95
N ARG A 292 -17.28 34.05 31.92
CA ARG A 292 -18.40 34.94 31.57
C ARG A 292 -19.56 34.94 32.58
N ARG A 293 -19.82 33.81 33.26
CA ARG A 293 -20.86 33.75 34.32
C ARG A 293 -20.48 34.43 35.65
N LYS A 294 -19.20 34.78 35.85
CA LYS A 294 -18.77 35.57 37.02
C LYS A 294 -18.74 37.07 36.75
N ALA A 295 -19.04 37.51 35.53
CA ALA A 295 -19.00 38.92 35.10
C ALA A 295 -20.39 39.46 34.73
N ALA A 296 -21.47 38.80 35.15
CA ALA A 296 -22.86 39.26 35.05
C ALA A 296 -23.50 39.32 36.44
#